data_AF-A0A4U7CNR7-F1
#
_entry.id   AF-A0A4U7CNR7-F1
#
_cell.length_a   1.000
_cell.length_b   1.000
_cell.length_c   1.000
_cell.angle_alpha   90.00
_cell.angle_beta   90.00
_cell.angle_gamma   90.00
#
_symmetry.space_group_name_H-M   'P 1'
#
loop_
_entity.id
_entity.type
_entity.pdbx_description
1 polymer ?
#
loop_
_entity_poly.entity_id
_entity_poly.type
_entity_poly.pdbx_seq_one_letter_code
_entity_poly.pdbx_strand_id
1 'polypeptide(L)'
;MTTGAILAGGRSTRFGDADKAVAPIDGVPMIRRVADRLAGADDPVPPGADRASGGDPVVDEFVVNCRPDQREALAEALSGVPLPVRWALD
;
A
#
# COMPACT_ATOMS: atom_id res chain seq x y z
N MET A 1 -12.14 1.39 16.06
CA MET A 1 -10.88 1.73 15.37
C MET A 1 -10.27 0.44 14.86
N THR A 2 -10.27 0.26 13.55
CA THR A 2 -9.73 -0.91 12.84
C THR A 2 -8.43 -0.50 12.16
N THR A 3 -7.32 -1.09 12.59
CA THR A 3 -6.00 -0.85 12.00
C THR A 3 -5.74 -1.85 10.88
N GLY A 4 -5.44 -1.38 9.67
CA GLY A 4 -4.97 -2.21 8.57
C GLY A 4 -3.46 -2.43 8.63
N ALA A 5 -3.00 -3.66 8.43
CA ALA A 5 -1.57 -3.97 8.34
C ALA A 5 -1.16 -4.24 6.88
N ILE A 6 -0.14 -3.53 6.39
CA ILE A 6 0.48 -3.80 5.09
C ILE A 6 1.89 -4.35 5.32
N LEU A 7 2.12 -5.59 4.91
CA LEU A 7 3.41 -6.28 5.09
C LEU A 7 4.31 -6.06 3.86
N ALA A 8 5.26 -5.13 3.99
CA ALA A 8 6.14 -4.70 2.89
C ALA A 8 7.65 -4.91 3.14
N GLY A 9 8.06 -5.58 4.22
CA GLY A 9 9.48 -5.76 4.62
C GLY A 9 10.31 -6.81 3.85
N GLY A 10 9.85 -7.26 2.69
CA GLY A 10 10.56 -8.27 1.89
C GLY A 10 11.78 -7.71 1.17
N ARG A 11 12.89 -8.47 1.11
CA ARG A 11 14.14 -8.08 0.43
C ARG A 11 14.10 -8.10 -1.11
N SER A 12 12.97 -8.47 -1.70
CA SER A 12 12.80 -8.48 -3.17
C SER A 12 13.86 -9.31 -3.94
N THR A 13 14.49 -10.32 -3.32
CA THR A 13 15.62 -11.08 -3.90
C THR A 13 15.34 -11.82 -5.21
N ARG A 14 14.05 -11.96 -5.58
CA ARG A 14 13.60 -12.57 -6.85
C ARG A 14 13.01 -11.55 -7.82
N PHE A 15 13.05 -10.26 -7.47
CA PHE A 15 12.43 -9.16 -8.22
C PHE A 15 13.50 -8.20 -8.81
N GLY A 16 14.74 -8.67 -8.93
CA GLY A 16 15.88 -7.87 -9.40
C GLY A 16 16.39 -6.91 -8.32
N ASP A 17 16.97 -5.79 -8.77
CA ASP A 17 17.69 -4.86 -7.90
C ASP A 17 16.79 -3.77 -7.26
N ALA A 18 15.51 -3.72 -7.63
CA ALA A 18 14.55 -2.75 -7.13
C ALA A 18 13.68 -3.32 -6.00
N ASP A 19 13.20 -2.45 -5.11
CA ASP A 19 12.18 -2.85 -4.14
C ASP A 19 10.83 -3.08 -4.83
N LYS A 20 10.35 -4.32 -4.79
CA LYS A 20 9.06 -4.74 -5.35
C LYS A 20 7.90 -3.87 -4.85
N ALA A 21 7.90 -3.46 -3.58
CA ALA A 21 6.76 -2.77 -2.99
C ALA A 21 6.50 -1.39 -3.64
N VAL A 22 7.53 -0.74 -4.17
CA VAL A 22 7.42 0.55 -4.88
C VAL A 22 7.41 0.41 -6.40
N ALA A 23 7.58 -0.80 -6.93
CA ALA A 23 7.55 -1.03 -8.36
C ALA A 23 6.17 -0.67 -8.95
N PRO A 24 6.10 0.01 -10.11
CA PRO A 24 4.83 0.39 -10.70
C PRO A 24 4.14 -0.81 -11.36
N ILE A 25 2.83 -0.91 -11.14
CA ILE A 25 1.92 -1.68 -11.98
C ILE A 25 1.00 -0.67 -12.63
N ASP A 26 1.09 -0.54 -13.96
CA ASP A 26 0.33 0.43 -14.74
C ASP A 26 0.44 1.84 -14.14
N GLY A 27 1.69 2.29 -13.92
CA GLY A 27 2.02 3.60 -13.37
C GLY A 27 1.83 3.77 -11.84
N VAL A 28 1.13 2.87 -11.16
CA VAL A 28 0.86 2.98 -9.70
C VAL A 28 1.74 2.03 -8.89
N PRO A 29 2.48 2.49 -7.86
CA PRO A 29 3.27 1.63 -7.00
C PRO A 29 2.45 0.48 -6.39
N MET A 30 3.02 -0.73 -6.30
CA MET A 30 2.31 -1.91 -5.77
C MET A 30 1.70 -1.67 -4.39
N ILE A 31 2.45 -1.04 -3.47
CA ILE A 31 1.95 -0.74 -2.12
C ILE A 31 0.80 0.28 -2.14
N ARG A 32 0.84 1.25 -3.05
CA ARG A 32 -0.20 2.27 -3.20
C ARG A 32 -1.54 1.66 -3.58
N ARG A 33 -1.53 0.68 -4.48
CA ARG A 33 -2.75 -0.08 -4.85
C ARG A 33 -3.40 -0.76 -3.65
N VAL A 34 -2.60 -1.34 -2.75
CA VAL A 34 -3.12 -1.98 -1.52
C VAL A 34 -3.73 -0.95 -0.58
N ALA A 35 -3.06 0.20 -0.40
CA ALA A 35 -3.55 1.27 0.46
C ALA A 35 -4.84 1.89 -0.08
N ASP A 36 -4.91 2.22 -1.37
CA ASP A 36 -6.11 2.80 -2.00
C ASP A 36 -7.30 1.83 -1.92
N ARG A 37 -7.05 0.52 -2.11
CA ARG A 37 -8.06 -0.52 -1.95
C ARG A 37 -8.65 -0.55 -0.54
N LEU A 38 -7.82 -0.46 0.49
CA LEU A 38 -8.28 -0.45 1.88
C LEU A 38 -8.91 0.88 2.28
N ALA A 39 -8.53 1.98 1.64
CA ALA A 39 -9.12 3.30 1.82
C ALA A 39 -10.41 3.52 1.02
N GLY A 40 -10.81 2.58 0.15
CA GLY A 40 -11.97 2.72 -0.74
C GLY A 40 -11.76 3.76 -1.86
N ALA A 41 -10.52 4.21 -2.08
CA ALA A 41 -10.18 5.30 -2.99
C ALA A 41 -9.83 4.82 -4.42
N ASP A 42 -9.70 3.52 -4.64
CA ASP A 42 -9.39 2.96 -5.95
C ASP A 42 -10.61 2.92 -6.87
N ASP A 43 -10.36 3.08 -8.18
CA ASP A 43 -11.38 2.82 -9.18
C ASP A 43 -11.62 1.31 -9.35
N PRO A 44 -12.85 0.89 -9.66
CA PRO A 44 -13.17 -0.48 -10.07
C PRO A 44 -12.22 -0.98 -11.15
N VAL A 45 -11.67 -2.19 -11.00
CA VAL A 45 -10.83 -2.83 -12.02
C VAL A 45 -11.66 -3.86 -12.80
N PRO A 46 -11.92 -3.66 -14.11
CA PRO A 46 -12.61 -4.64 -14.92
C PRO A 46 -11.72 -5.84 -15.31
N PRO A 47 -12.30 -7.04 -15.54
CA PRO A 47 -13.66 -7.43 -15.20
C PRO A 47 -13.73 -7.87 -13.72
N GLY A 48 -14.67 -7.31 -12.95
CA GLY A 48 -15.12 -7.90 -11.68
C GLY A 48 -14.48 -7.37 -10.40
N ALA A 49 -14.61 -6.08 -10.11
CA ALA A 49 -14.58 -5.62 -8.73
C ALA A 49 -15.29 -4.27 -8.59
N ASP A 50 -16.37 -4.21 -7.80
CA ASP A 50 -16.80 -2.93 -7.24
C ASP A 50 -15.68 -2.35 -6.37
N ARG A 51 -15.76 -1.04 -6.11
CA ARG A 51 -14.92 -0.42 -5.08
C ARG A 51 -15.02 -1.22 -3.78
N ALA A 52 -13.90 -1.36 -3.08
CA ALA A 52 -13.89 -2.03 -1.79
C ALA A 52 -14.88 -1.31 -0.87
N SER A 53 -15.72 -2.09 -0.16
CA SER A 53 -16.75 -1.56 0.74
C SER A 53 -17.62 -0.45 0.12
N GLY A 54 -17.90 -0.52 -1.19
CA GLY A 54 -18.70 0.50 -1.88
C GLY A 54 -18.06 1.88 -2.00
N GLY A 55 -16.76 2.00 -1.73
CA GLY A 55 -16.01 3.27 -1.70
C GLY A 55 -15.75 3.81 -0.29
N ASP A 56 -16.26 3.15 0.75
CA ASP A 56 -15.94 3.51 2.12
C ASP A 56 -14.59 2.89 2.56
N PRO A 57 -13.81 3.57 3.43
CA PRO A 57 -12.64 2.97 4.05
C PRO A 57 -12.97 1.69 4.83
N VAL A 58 -12.20 0.64 4.58
CA VAL A 58 -12.29 -0.65 5.31
C VAL A 58 -11.59 -0.56 6.68
N VAL A 59 -10.65 0.37 6.80
CA VAL A 59 -9.81 0.60 7.98
C VAL A 59 -9.74 2.08 8.30
N ASP A 60 -9.44 2.40 9.55
CA ASP A 60 -9.30 3.79 10.02
C ASP A 60 -7.87 4.32 9.85
N GLU A 61 -6.88 3.43 9.75
CA GLU A 61 -5.45 3.77 9.64
C GLU A 61 -4.63 2.58 9.12
N PHE A 62 -3.39 2.87 8.71
CA PHE A 62 -2.40 1.88 8.30
C PHE A 62 -1.25 1.74 9.28
N VAL A 63 -0.81 0.50 9.50
CA VAL A 63 0.53 0.18 9.98
C VAL A 63 1.27 -0.56 8.85
N VAL A 64 2.37 0.03 8.39
CA VAL A 64 3.19 -0.53 7.31
C VAL A 64 4.44 -1.14 7.92
N ASN A 65 4.61 -2.44 7.77
CA ASN A 65 5.86 -3.11 8.11
C ASN A 65 6.87 -2.95 6.96
N CYS A 66 8.08 -2.49 7.29
CA CYS A 66 9.18 -2.38 6.35
C CYS A 66 10.53 -2.41 7.06
N ARG A 67 11.61 -2.54 6.30
CA ARG A 67 12.97 -2.36 6.82
C ARG A 67 13.35 -0.87 6.87
N PRO A 68 14.31 -0.46 7.72
CA PRO A 68 14.74 0.93 7.80
C PRO A 68 15.15 1.56 6.46
N ASP A 69 15.82 0.79 5.59
CA ASP A 69 16.27 1.20 4.26
C ASP A 69 15.13 1.34 3.23
N GLN A 70 13.96 0.74 3.49
CA GLN A 70 12.79 0.81 2.61
C GLN A 70 11.83 1.94 2.97
N ARG A 71 11.89 2.45 4.21
CA ARG A 71 10.88 3.36 4.77
C ARG A 71 10.63 4.60 3.90
N GLU A 72 11.69 5.27 3.46
CA GLU A 72 11.57 6.53 2.73
C GLU A 72 10.86 6.34 1.38
N ALA A 73 11.27 5.34 0.60
CA ALA A 73 10.65 5.03 -0.69
C ALA A 73 9.17 4.62 -0.55
N LEU A 74 8.84 3.87 0.50
CA LEU A 74 7.45 3.49 0.78
C LEU A 74 6.62 4.69 1.24
N ALA A 75 7.19 5.61 2.01
CA ALA A 75 6.50 6.82 2.44
C ALA A 75 6.15 7.71 1.24
N GLU A 76 7.07 7.84 0.29
CA GLU A 76 6.83 8.55 -0.96
C GLU A 76 5.73 7.88 -1.79
N ALA A 77 5.79 6.56 -1.94
CA ALA A 77 4.78 5.79 -2.68
C ALA A 77 3.37 5.89 -2.07
N LEU A 78 3.28 6.10 -0.75
CA LEU A 78 2.02 6.26 -0.01
C LEU A 78 1.59 7.73 0.16
N SER A 79 2.33 8.68 -0.41
CA SER A 79 1.98 10.10 -0.31
C SER A 79 0.57 10.39 -0.88
N GLY A 80 -0.25 11.12 -0.12
CA GLY A 80 -1.61 11.48 -0.55
C GLY A 80 -2.67 10.38 -0.39
N VAL A 81 -2.36 9.27 0.27
CA VAL A 81 -3.40 8.33 0.75
C VAL A 81 -4.24 9.02 1.84
N PRO A 82 -5.59 8.89 1.84
CA PRO A 82 -6.46 9.70 2.70
C PRO A 82 -6.57 9.21 4.16
N LEU A 83 -5.76 8.23 4.57
CA LEU A 83 -5.76 7.68 5.92
C LEU A 83 -4.37 7.81 6.58
N PRO A 84 -4.30 7.92 7.92
CA PRO A 84 -3.03 7.97 8.64
C PRO A 84 -2.16 6.73 8.39
N VAL A 85 -0.85 6.93 8.29
CA VAL A 85 0.15 5.85 8.13
C VAL A 85 1.13 5.87 9.29
N ARG A 86 1.29 4.72 9.95
CA ARG A 86 2.34 4.45 10.93
C ARG A 86 3.28 3.37 10.42
N TRP A 87 4.51 3.34 10.96
CA TRP A 87 5.57 2.45 10.51
C TRP A 87 5.93 1.44 11.60
N ALA A 88 6.05 0.16 11.21
CA ALA A 88 6.56 -0.92 12.04
C ALA A 88 7.88 -1.43 11.43
N LEU A 89 9.00 -0.84 11.86
CA LEU A 89 10.33 -1.20 11.33
C LEU A 89 10.78 -2.58 11.85
N ASP A 90 11.32 -3.40 10.95
CA ASP A 90 12.01 -4.68 11.22
C ASP A 90 13.53 -4.49 11.34
#